data_AF-A0A7V8DIH2-F1
#
_entry.id   AF-A0A7V8DIH2-F1
#
_cell.length_a   1.000
_cell.length_b   1.000
_cell.length_c   1.000
_cell.angle_alpha   90.00
_cell.angle_beta   90.00
_cell.angle_gamma   90.00
#
_symmetry.space_group_name_H-M   'P 1'
#
loop_
_entity.id
_entity.type
_entity.pdbx_description
1 polymer ?
#
loop_
_entity_poly.entity_id
_entity_poly.type
_entity_poly.pdbx_seq_one_letter_code
_entity_poly.pdbx_strand_id
1 'polypeptide(L)' 'MKKRVNINAGKVFAAGMSNGGMLVYRLACEAADTVRAVASVAGTDSTKPCSPSRPISVMHIHARDDTHVLFLGGAG' A
#
# COMPACT_ATOMS: atom_id res chain seq x y z
N MET A 1 -5.61 -12.12 -14.49
CA MET A 1 -4.53 -12.92 -13.86
C MET A 1 -4.92 -14.38 -13.60
N LYS A 2 -5.98 -14.68 -12.85
CA LYS A 2 -6.35 -16.06 -12.46
C LYS A 2 -6.57 -17.07 -13.62
N LYS A 3 -6.88 -16.58 -14.83
CA LYS A 3 -7.07 -17.43 -16.03
C LYS A 3 -5.77 -17.79 -16.76
N ARG A 4 -4.65 -17.13 -16.45
CA ARG A 4 -3.34 -17.39 -17.09
C ARG A 4 -2.39 -18.19 -16.21
N VAL A 5 -2.55 -18.08 -14.89
CA VAL A 5 -1.74 -18.76 -13.87
C VAL A 5 -2.59 -19.12 -12.67
N ASN A 6 -2.27 -20.23 -12.00
CA ASN A 6 -2.96 -20.68 -10.80
C ASN A 6 -2.59 -19.78 -9.60
N ILE A 7 -3.51 -18.91 -9.17
CA ILE A 7 -3.31 -17.96 -8.07
C ILE A 7 -4.35 -18.21 -6.99
N ASN A 8 -3.90 -18.37 -5.75
CA ASN A 8 -4.80 -18.36 -4.59
C ASN A 8 -5.25 -16.93 -4.29
N ALA A 9 -6.54 -16.66 -4.53
CA ALA A 9 -7.14 -15.35 -4.33
C ALA A 9 -7.09 -14.85 -2.87
N GLY A 10 -7.07 -15.76 -1.89
CA GLY A 10 -6.98 -15.41 -0.47
C GLY A 10 -5.56 -15.06 0.01
N LYS A 11 -4.56 -15.21 -0.87
CA LYS A 11 -3.13 -15.00 -0.56
C LYS A 11 -2.47 -14.00 -1.50
N VAL A 12 -3.20 -12.93 -1.85
CA VAL A 12 -2.66 -11.83 -2.66
C VAL A 12 -2.13 -10.74 -1.72
N PHE A 13 -0.89 -10.32 -1.92
CA PHE A 13 -0.22 -9.28 -1.14
C PHE A 13 0.35 -8.23 -2.09
N ALA A 14 0.47 -6.98 -1.64
CA ALA A 14 1.10 -5.93 -2.43
C ALA A 14 2.17 -5.22 -1.61
N ALA A 15 3.32 -4.94 -2.21
CA ALA A 15 4.37 -4.15 -1.60
C ALA A 15 4.94 -3.18 -2.64
N GLY A 16 5.40 -2.01 -2.18
CA GLY A 16 5.96 -1.01 -3.07
C GLY A 16 6.80 0.03 -2.35
N MET A 17 7.72 0.65 -3.10
CA MET A 17 8.60 1.72 -2.63
C MET A 17 8.24 3.05 -3.30
N SER A 18 8.37 4.18 -2.58
CA SER A 18 8.11 5.53 -3.12
C SER A 18 6.68 5.65 -3.65
N ASN A 19 6.49 6.00 -4.94
CA ASN A 19 5.19 5.98 -5.59
C ASN A 19 4.49 4.60 -5.54
N GLY A 20 5.26 3.51 -5.52
CA GLY A 20 4.73 2.16 -5.28
C GLY A 20 4.21 2.00 -3.85
N GLY A 21 4.85 2.62 -2.86
CA GLY A 21 4.39 2.67 -1.47
C GLY A 21 3.06 3.41 -1.34
N MET A 22 2.93 4.53 -2.05
CA MET A 22 1.67 5.30 -2.15
C MET A 22 0.57 4.47 -2.85
N LEU A 23 0.92 3.74 -3.93
CA LEU A 23 -0.02 2.88 -4.64
C LEU A 23 -0.57 1.78 -3.73
N VAL A 24 0.26 1.12 -2.92
CA VAL A 24 -0.23 0.03 -2.08
C VAL A 24 -1.15 0.51 -0.95
N TYR A 25 -1.02 1.77 -0.50
CA TYR A 25 -2.04 2.39 0.35
C TYR A 25 -3.39 2.52 -0.36
N ARG A 26 -3.39 2.97 -1.62
CA ARG A 26 -4.62 3.00 -2.43
C ARG A 26 -5.22 1.62 -2.61
N LEU A 27 -4.42 0.59 -2.84
CA LEU A 27 -4.91 -0.79 -2.92
C LEU A 27 -5.55 -1.27 -1.60
N ALA A 28 -4.95 -0.93 -0.46
CA ALA A 28 -5.54 -1.25 0.84
C ALA A 28 -6.88 -0.55 1.06
N CYS A 29 -7.03 0.68 0.55
CA CYS A 29 -8.25 1.47 0.72
C CYS A 29 -9.36 1.09 -0.27
N GLU A 30 -9.01 1.05 -1.55
CA GLU A 30 -9.95 0.97 -2.67
C GLU A 30 -10.19 -0.49 -3.14
N ALA A 31 -9.29 -1.43 -2.78
CA ALA A 31 -9.31 -2.81 -3.27
C ALA A 31 -9.08 -3.85 -2.15
N ALA A 32 -9.66 -3.59 -0.96
CA ALA A 32 -9.54 -4.47 0.21
C ALA A 32 -10.11 -5.88 0.01
N ASP A 33 -11.02 -6.08 -0.96
CA ASP A 33 -11.52 -7.39 -1.39
C ASP A 33 -10.48 -8.18 -2.21
N THR A 34 -9.51 -7.50 -2.80
CA THR A 34 -8.48 -8.07 -3.68
C THR A 34 -7.18 -8.40 -2.94
N VAL A 35 -6.69 -7.52 -2.07
CA VAL A 35 -5.41 -7.70 -1.36
C VAL A 35 -5.61 -8.11 0.10
N ARG A 36 -4.87 -9.10 0.59
CA ARG A 36 -4.93 -9.57 1.98
C ARG A 36 -4.19 -8.65 2.95
N ALA A 37 -3.04 -8.13 2.54
CA ALA A 37 -2.22 -7.17 3.30
C ALA A 37 -1.30 -6.39 2.36
N VAL A 38 -0.80 -5.25 2.84
CA VAL A 38 0.12 -4.39 2.08
C VAL A 38 1.36 -3.97 2.89
N ALA A 39 2.47 -3.70 2.19
CA ALA A 39 3.69 -3.14 2.77
C ALA A 39 4.20 -1.93 1.97
N SER A 40 4.19 -0.74 2.57
CA SER A 40 4.72 0.50 1.99
C SER A 40 6.14 0.76 2.49
N VAL A 41 7.03 1.12 1.56
CA VAL A 41 8.39 1.59 1.86
C VAL A 41 8.57 2.99 1.29
N ALA A 42 9.05 3.95 2.10
CA ALA A 42 9.32 5.33 1.66
C ALA A 42 8.12 5.97 0.93
N GLY A 43 6.89 5.66 1.35
CA GLY A 43 5.67 6.07 0.67
C GLY A 43 4.64 6.62 1.64
N THR A 44 4.06 7.76 1.29
CA THR A 44 3.05 8.46 2.10
C THR A 44 1.66 7.89 1.88
N ASP A 45 0.89 7.76 2.96
CA ASP A 45 -0.55 7.50 2.88
C ASP A 45 -1.32 8.80 2.62
N SER A 46 -1.88 8.92 1.42
CA SER A 46 -2.71 10.05 1.00
C SER A 46 -4.18 9.65 0.77
N THR A 47 -4.65 8.59 1.42
CA THR A 47 -5.98 8.00 1.13
C THR A 47 -7.11 8.50 2.03
N LYS A 48 -6.93 9.57 2.80
CA LYS A 48 -7.97 10.07 3.73
C LYS A 48 -9.02 10.94 3.02
N PRO A 49 -10.34 10.70 3.26
CA PRO A 49 -10.91 9.63 4.10
C PRO A 49 -10.86 8.27 3.41
N CYS A 50 -10.58 7.22 4.17
CA CYS A 50 -10.49 5.85 3.66
C CYS A 50 -11.55 4.95 4.30
N SER A 51 -12.29 4.18 3.48
CA SER A 51 -13.36 3.27 3.93
C SER A 51 -13.29 1.93 3.20
N PRO A 52 -12.33 1.05 3.54
CA PRO A 52 -12.18 -0.24 2.87
C PRO A 52 -13.35 -1.18 3.19
N SER A 53 -13.66 -2.10 2.27
CA SER A 53 -14.72 -3.10 2.45
C SER A 53 -14.49 -4.07 3.62
N ARG A 54 -13.25 -4.17 4.09
CA ARG A 54 -12.85 -4.90 5.32
C ARG A 54 -11.52 -4.36 5.87
N PRO A 55 -11.18 -4.64 7.13
CA PRO A 55 -9.85 -4.33 7.66
C PRO A 55 -8.72 -5.00 6.86
N ILE A 56 -7.62 -4.26 6.67
CA ILE A 56 -6.42 -4.69 5.96
C ILE A 56 -5.21 -4.52 6.88
N SER A 57 -4.34 -5.53 6.93
CA SER A 57 -3.06 -5.41 7.62
C SER A 57 -2.10 -4.56 6.79
N VAL A 58 -1.49 -3.56 7.42
CA VAL A 58 -0.57 -2.62 6.78
C VAL A 58 0.77 -2.64 7.50
N MET A 59 1.86 -2.74 6.76
CA MET A 59 3.22 -2.49 7.23
C MET A 59 3.74 -1.21 6.56
N HIS A 60 4.30 -0.30 7.35
CA HIS A 60 4.90 0.95 6.86
C HIS A 60 6.35 1.02 7.32
N ILE A 61 7.24 1.30 6.37
CA ILE A 61 8.67 1.46 6.61
C ILE A 61 9.09 2.79 5.99
N HIS A 62 9.66 3.70 6.79
CA HIS A 62 10.06 5.02 6.32
C HIS A 62 11.27 5.52 7.09
N ALA A 63 12.26 6.01 6.36
CA ALA A 63 13.49 6.55 6.95
C ALA A 63 13.25 7.97 7.49
N ARG A 64 13.74 8.27 8.70
CA ARG A 64 13.53 9.61 9.29
C ARG A 64 14.23 10.73 8.50
N ASP A 65 15.27 10.38 7.76
CA ASP A 65 16.15 11.24 6.97
C ASP A 65 15.89 11.11 5.44
N ASP A 66 14.73 10.58 5.04
CA ASP A 66 14.32 10.57 3.63
C ASP A 66 14.18 12.00 3.10
N THR A 67 15.01 12.35 2.11
CA THR A 67 15.04 13.68 1.49
C THR A 67 14.13 13.82 0.26
N HIS A 68 13.48 12.74 -0.18
CA HIS A 68 12.63 12.72 -1.38
C HIS A 68 11.16 12.62 -1.00
N VAL A 69 10.82 11.69 -0.10
CA VAL A 69 9.50 11.60 0.50
C VAL A 69 9.66 11.91 1.98
N LEU A 70 9.44 13.17 2.37
CA LEU A 70 9.71 13.63 3.73
C LEU A 70 8.91 12.82 4.76
N PHE A 71 9.59 12.39 5.84
CA PHE A 71 8.99 11.55 6.89
C PHE A 71 7.75 12.19 7.55
N LEU A 72 7.72 13.52 7.69
CA LEU A 72 6.60 14.27 8.26
C LEU A 72 5.59 14.75 7.20
N GLY A 73 5.75 14.33 5.94
CA GLY A 73 5.02 14.87 4.81
C GLY A 73 5.52 16.25 4.38
N GLY A 74 4.97 16.76 3.28
CA GLY A 74 5.40 18.00 2.63
C GLY A 74 5.66 17.81 1.14
N ALA A 75 6.08 18.88 0.47
CA ALA A 75 6.59 18.80 -0.90
C ALA A 75 8.10 18.48 -0.83
N GLY A 76 8.52 17.42 -1.52
CA GLY A 76 9.92 17.13 -1.83
C GLY A 76 10.37 17.82 -3.10
#